data_AF-A0A932M961-F1
#
_entry.id   AF-A0A932M961-F1
#
_cell.length_a   1.000
_cell.length_b   1.000
_cell.length_c   1.000
_cell.angle_alpha   90.00
_cell.angle_beta   90.00
_cell.angle_gamma   90.00
#
_symmetry.space_group_name_H-M   'P 1'
#
loop_
_entity.id
_entity.type
_entity.pdbx_description
1 polymer ?
#
loop_
_entity_poly.entity_id
_entity_poly.type
_entity_poly.pdbx_seq_one_letter_code
_entity_poly.pdbx_strand_id
1 'polypeptide(L)'
;MEMRGPLSKDLPALLTQGRAAYERQEYPKAIEAFKKVLAIDPNQPEAHTYMGLLLSQAGHADGALLAFDRALSANPKFPLALWGKGMLLFRAKEDLAGARETLESLLSVMPPGTEKEEVKKTIAEISELSSRPKQTPKQSKAGSPPDKIQQISGTISIDPKLKSKPDAQAVLFIIVHSGNSTAGAPLAVKKIDRPVFPLPYSLGPENIMMQGLSLSGKVQVTARLDKDGNPMTKEPGNLAGEYKKNPVAGGSKNVDIVLDRVM
;
A
#
# COMPACT_ATOMS: atom_id res chain seq x y z
N MET A 1 26.59 21.57 18.56
CA MET A 1 25.97 21.75 19.89
C MET A 1 25.00 20.60 20.09
N GLU A 2 25.40 19.57 20.83
CA GLU A 2 24.64 18.34 21.03
C GLU A 2 23.42 18.62 21.92
N MET A 3 22.20 18.54 21.36
CA MET A 3 20.98 18.39 22.17
C MET A 3 20.85 16.94 22.69
N ARG A 4 21.86 16.44 23.40
CA ARG A 4 21.76 15.19 24.18
C ARG A 4 21.12 15.51 25.53
N GLY A 5 19.86 15.95 25.48
CA GLY A 5 19.01 16.13 26.65
C GLY A 5 18.46 14.79 27.18
N PRO A 6 17.76 14.80 28.34
CA PRO A 6 17.25 13.62 29.05
C PRO A 6 16.38 12.65 28.21
N LEU A 7 15.86 13.08 27.06
CA LEU A 7 15.07 12.29 26.11
C LEU A 7 15.82 11.06 25.56
N SER A 8 17.15 11.09 25.43
CA SER A 8 17.89 9.93 24.90
C SER A 8 17.96 8.76 25.88
N LYS A 9 17.74 8.99 27.19
CA LYS A 9 17.77 7.94 28.22
C LYS A 9 16.53 7.04 28.19
N ASP A 10 15.43 7.53 27.63
CA ASP A 10 14.16 6.79 27.55
C ASP A 10 14.07 5.87 26.33
N LEU A 11 15.00 5.98 25.37
CA LEU A 11 14.96 5.23 24.11
C LEU A 11 14.95 3.70 24.31
N PRO A 12 15.80 3.09 25.17
CA PRO A 12 15.72 1.66 25.45
C PRO A 12 14.40 1.23 26.10
N ALA A 13 13.85 2.07 26.99
CA ALA A 13 12.57 1.80 27.66
C ALA A 13 11.39 1.87 26.67
N LEU A 14 11.37 2.86 25.78
CA LEU A 14 10.38 3.00 24.71
C LEU A 14 10.44 1.84 23.72
N LEU A 15 11.64 1.35 23.37
CA LEU A 15 11.80 0.16 22.54
C LEU A 15 11.24 -1.09 23.21
N THR A 16 11.56 -1.27 24.49
CA THR A 16 11.03 -2.39 25.30
C THR A 16 9.50 -2.33 25.38
N GLN A 17 8.94 -1.14 25.61
CA GLN A 17 7.50 -0.92 25.63
C GLN A 17 6.86 -1.22 24.28
N GLY A 18 7.42 -0.73 23.18
CA GLY A 18 6.92 -0.96 21.83
C GLY A 18 6.92 -2.45 21.48
N ARG A 19 8.00 -3.16 21.81
CA ARG A 19 8.12 -4.61 21.64
C ARG A 19 7.07 -5.37 22.44
N ALA A 20 6.96 -5.08 23.73
CA ALA A 20 5.98 -5.74 24.60
C ALA A 20 4.54 -5.48 24.14
N ALA A 21 4.22 -4.27 23.68
CA ALA A 21 2.92 -3.94 23.11
C ALA A 21 2.67 -4.69 21.80
N TYR A 22 3.68 -4.82 20.93
CA TYR A 22 3.59 -5.61 19.70
C TYR A 22 3.32 -7.09 19.99
N GLU A 23 4.05 -7.69 20.92
CA GLU A 23 3.87 -9.09 21.34
C GLU A 23 2.47 -9.35 21.93
N ARG A 24 1.93 -8.38 22.67
CA ARG A 24 0.55 -8.41 23.19
C ARG A 24 -0.51 -8.06 22.15
N GLN A 25 -0.12 -7.82 20.90
CA GLN A 25 -0.99 -7.40 19.79
C GLN A 25 -1.72 -6.07 20.04
N GLU A 26 -1.19 -5.24 20.95
CA GLU A 26 -1.68 -3.89 21.24
C GLU A 26 -1.13 -2.90 20.20
N TYR A 27 -1.43 -3.14 18.91
CA TYR A 27 -0.79 -2.46 17.78
C TYR A 27 -0.84 -0.93 17.84
N PRO A 28 -1.94 -0.26 18.26
CA PRO A 28 -1.95 1.20 18.40
C PRO A 28 -0.90 1.72 19.39
N LYS A 29 -0.72 1.02 20.52
CA LYS A 29 0.28 1.39 21.54
C LYS A 29 1.70 1.09 21.06
N ALA A 30 1.90 -0.02 20.35
CA ALA A 30 3.18 -0.33 19.72
C ALA A 30 3.58 0.78 18.74
N ILE A 31 2.66 1.20 17.86
CA ILE A 31 2.89 2.31 16.92
C ILE A 31 3.24 3.60 17.66
N GLU A 32 2.51 3.95 18.71
CA GLU A 32 2.80 5.17 19.49
C GLU A 32 4.21 5.13 20.11
N ALA A 33 4.59 4.00 20.71
CA ALA A 33 5.92 3.82 21.28
C ALA A 33 7.02 3.93 20.23
N PHE A 34 6.88 3.24 19.08
CA PHE A 34 7.87 3.31 18.01
C PHE A 34 7.93 4.70 17.35
N LYS A 35 6.81 5.44 17.26
CA LYS A 35 6.83 6.85 16.83
C LYS A 35 7.63 7.72 17.78
N LYS A 36 7.51 7.52 19.09
CA LYS A 36 8.34 8.25 20.08
C LYS A 36 9.82 7.90 19.93
N VAL A 37 10.16 6.63 19.72
CA VAL A 37 11.54 6.21 19.41
C VAL A 37 12.04 6.94 18.16
N LEU A 38 11.28 6.94 17.07
CA LEU A 38 11.68 7.57 15.81
C LEU A 38 11.73 9.10 15.87
N ALA A 39 11.02 9.73 16.82
CA ALA A 39 11.15 11.16 17.09
C ALA A 39 12.48 11.50 17.79
N ILE A 40 13.03 10.57 18.59
CA ILE A 40 14.31 10.72 19.30
C ILE A 40 15.48 10.30 18.40
N ASP A 41 15.34 9.16 17.72
CA ASP A 41 16.30 8.62 16.75
C ASP A 41 15.57 8.22 15.46
N PRO A 42 15.55 9.09 14.44
CA PRO A 42 14.87 8.85 13.17
C PRO A 42 15.40 7.65 12.38
N ASN A 43 16.62 7.17 12.67
CA ASN A 43 17.25 6.08 11.95
C ASN A 43 17.28 4.78 12.75
N GLN A 44 16.54 4.71 13.87
CA GLN A 44 16.61 3.55 14.74
C GLN A 44 16.07 2.27 14.04
N PRO A 45 16.92 1.26 13.75
CA PRO A 45 16.56 0.13 12.91
C PRO A 45 15.44 -0.74 13.49
N GLU A 46 15.43 -0.97 14.81
CA GLU A 46 14.43 -1.84 15.43
C GLU A 46 13.01 -1.26 15.32
N ALA A 47 12.85 0.06 15.47
CA ALA A 47 11.57 0.74 15.41
C ALA A 47 11.02 0.73 13.98
N HIS A 48 11.87 1.00 12.99
CA HIS A 48 11.50 0.84 11.58
C HIS A 48 11.12 -0.60 11.24
N THR A 49 11.81 -1.59 11.84
CA THR A 49 11.49 -3.02 11.63
C THR A 49 10.11 -3.38 12.15
N TYR A 50 9.79 -3.03 13.41
CA TYR A 50 8.47 -3.32 13.96
C TYR A 50 7.36 -2.51 13.27
N MET A 51 7.62 -1.27 12.86
CA MET A 51 6.69 -0.52 12.00
C MET A 51 6.46 -1.24 10.67
N GLY A 52 7.50 -1.83 10.06
CA GLY A 52 7.38 -2.65 8.86
C GLY A 52 6.53 -3.89 9.06
N LEU A 53 6.73 -4.62 10.17
CA LEU A 53 5.91 -5.78 10.53
C LEU A 53 4.42 -5.41 10.73
N LEU A 54 4.15 -4.32 11.46
CA LEU A 54 2.80 -3.79 11.68
C LEU A 54 2.12 -3.40 10.36
N LEU A 55 2.85 -2.74 9.46
CA LEU A 55 2.35 -2.38 8.14
C LEU A 55 2.08 -3.62 7.27
N SER A 56 2.97 -4.61 7.31
CA SER A 56 2.80 -5.86 6.58
C SER A 56 1.55 -6.59 7.04
N GLN A 57 1.30 -6.64 8.35
CA GLN A 57 0.11 -7.28 8.92
C GLN A 57 -1.18 -6.54 8.57
N ALA A 58 -1.11 -5.22 8.44
CA ALA A 58 -2.21 -4.39 7.95
C ALA A 58 -2.42 -4.47 6.42
N GLY A 59 -1.61 -5.27 5.70
CA GLY A 59 -1.70 -5.42 4.24
C GLY A 59 -1.02 -4.30 3.45
N HIS A 60 -0.33 -3.38 4.10
CA HIS A 60 0.38 -2.27 3.47
C HIS A 60 1.80 -2.68 3.05
N ALA A 61 1.89 -3.58 2.07
CA ALA A 61 3.15 -4.21 1.68
C ALA A 61 4.23 -3.22 1.20
N ASP A 62 3.90 -2.17 0.45
CA ASP A 62 4.90 -1.16 0.03
C ASP A 62 5.43 -0.34 1.21
N GLY A 63 4.54 0.07 2.12
CA GLY A 63 4.94 0.78 3.34
C GLY A 63 5.82 -0.08 4.24
N ALA A 64 5.50 -1.37 4.35
CA ALA A 64 6.30 -2.33 5.08
C ALA A 64 7.71 -2.49 4.48
N LEU A 65 7.79 -2.63 3.15
CA LEU A 65 9.07 -2.73 2.43
C LEU A 65 9.94 -1.51 2.68
N LEU A 66 9.39 -0.30 2.55
CA LEU A 66 10.10 0.94 2.82
C LEU A 66 10.60 1.03 4.27
N ALA A 67 9.80 0.59 5.23
CA ALA A 67 10.19 0.57 6.63
C ALA A 67 11.36 -0.42 6.87
N PHE A 68 11.31 -1.62 6.27
CA PHE A 68 12.44 -2.55 6.33
C PHE A 68 13.68 -2.00 5.63
N ASP A 69 13.54 -1.32 4.49
CA ASP A 69 14.67 -0.69 3.79
C ASP A 69 15.32 0.41 4.63
N ARG A 70 14.53 1.21 5.37
CA ARG A 70 15.07 2.18 6.33
C ARG A 70 15.82 1.51 7.48
N ALA A 71 15.26 0.42 8.02
CA ALA A 71 15.94 -0.36 9.05
C ALA A 71 17.29 -0.92 8.55
N LEU A 72 17.31 -1.47 7.34
CA LEU A 72 18.51 -2.06 6.74
C LEU A 72 19.51 -1.01 6.24
N SER A 73 19.05 0.20 5.90
CA SER A 73 19.96 1.32 5.60
C SER A 73 20.72 1.74 6.86
N ALA A 74 20.08 1.72 8.02
CA ALA A 74 20.71 2.05 9.30
C ALA A 74 21.56 0.88 9.85
N ASN A 75 21.10 -0.36 9.69
CA ASN A 75 21.84 -1.56 10.05
C ASN A 75 21.61 -2.67 8.99
N PRO A 76 22.52 -2.81 8.02
CA PRO A 76 22.38 -3.79 6.92
C PRO A 76 22.34 -5.25 7.36
N LYS A 77 22.81 -5.52 8.58
CA LYS A 77 22.92 -6.88 9.15
C LYS A 77 21.85 -7.16 10.19
N PHE A 78 20.79 -6.34 10.27
CA PHE A 78 19.75 -6.50 11.29
C PHE A 78 18.85 -7.71 10.98
N PRO A 79 18.94 -8.83 11.74
CA PRO A 79 18.32 -10.09 11.34
C PRO A 79 16.79 -10.02 11.21
N LEU A 80 16.13 -9.32 12.14
CA LEU A 80 14.67 -9.21 12.14
C LEU A 80 14.15 -8.44 10.92
N ALA A 81 14.87 -7.40 10.46
CA ALA A 81 14.51 -6.67 9.25
C ALA A 81 14.76 -7.49 7.99
N LEU A 82 15.88 -8.22 7.91
CA LEU A 82 16.16 -9.11 6.77
C LEU A 82 15.10 -10.20 6.67
N TRP A 83 14.71 -10.81 7.79
CA TRP A 83 13.63 -11.79 7.82
C TRP A 83 12.30 -11.17 7.39
N GLY A 84 11.91 -10.05 8.01
CA GLY A 84 10.65 -9.36 7.68
C GLY A 84 10.56 -8.97 6.20
N LYS A 85 11.63 -8.38 5.65
CA LYS A 85 11.71 -8.02 4.23
C LYS A 85 11.68 -9.25 3.32
N GLY A 86 12.49 -10.27 3.60
CA GLY A 86 12.55 -11.48 2.78
C GLY A 86 11.19 -12.19 2.70
N MET A 87 10.50 -12.30 3.83
CA MET A 87 9.16 -12.91 3.90
C MET A 87 8.09 -12.05 3.21
N LEU A 88 8.17 -10.72 3.35
CA LEU A 88 7.29 -9.79 2.66
C LEU A 88 7.45 -9.90 1.14
N LEU A 89 8.70 -9.93 0.66
CA LEU A 89 9.02 -10.08 -0.76
C LEU A 89 8.50 -11.41 -1.30
N PHE A 90 8.68 -12.49 -0.53
CA PHE A 90 8.23 -13.82 -0.92
C PHE A 90 6.70 -13.93 -0.99
N ARG A 91 6.01 -13.51 0.06
CA ARG A 91 4.57 -13.79 0.23
C ARG A 91 3.64 -12.73 -0.31
N ALA A 92 4.02 -11.45 -0.23
CA ALA A 92 3.15 -10.34 -0.60
C ALA A 92 3.50 -9.72 -1.95
N LYS A 93 4.79 -9.74 -2.32
CA LYS A 93 5.27 -9.16 -3.59
C LYS A 93 5.55 -10.19 -4.67
N GLU A 94 5.61 -11.47 -4.32
CA GLU A 94 5.99 -12.57 -5.22
C GLU A 94 7.35 -12.34 -5.90
N ASP A 95 8.21 -11.52 -5.28
CA ASP A 95 9.57 -11.25 -5.76
C ASP A 95 10.51 -12.33 -5.22
N LEU A 96 10.55 -13.45 -5.93
CA LEU A 96 11.36 -14.60 -5.54
C LEU A 96 12.86 -14.28 -5.52
N ALA A 97 13.33 -13.42 -6.44
CA ALA A 97 14.74 -13.07 -6.54
C ALA A 97 15.16 -12.20 -5.34
N GLY A 98 14.43 -11.12 -5.08
CA GLY A 98 14.70 -10.23 -3.95
C GLY A 98 14.49 -10.93 -2.60
N ALA A 99 13.48 -11.80 -2.49
CA ALA A 99 13.27 -12.59 -1.29
C ALA A 99 14.46 -13.51 -1.01
N ARG A 100 14.93 -14.23 -2.03
CA ARG A 100 16.08 -15.12 -1.92
C ARG A 100 17.33 -14.36 -1.50
N GLU A 101 17.67 -13.28 -2.21
CA GLU A 101 18.85 -12.45 -1.90
C GLU A 101 18.82 -11.92 -0.46
N THR A 102 17.65 -11.44 -0.02
CA THR A 102 17.48 -10.90 1.34
C THR A 102 17.64 -12.00 2.39
N LEU A 103 17.08 -13.20 2.16
CA LEU A 103 17.20 -14.33 3.08
C LEU A 103 18.61 -14.95 3.07
N GLU A 104 19.32 -14.93 1.94
CA GLU A 104 20.74 -15.32 1.88
C GLU A 104 21.61 -14.35 2.71
N SER A 105 21.29 -13.05 2.65
CA SER A 105 21.92 -12.05 3.52
C SER A 105 21.64 -12.35 5.00
N LEU A 106 20.41 -12.74 5.35
CA LEU A 106 20.06 -13.19 6.71
C LEU A 106 20.88 -14.42 7.14
N LEU A 107 21.01 -15.44 6.29
CA LEU A 107 21.81 -16.64 6.60
C LEU A 107 23.27 -16.32 6.92
N SER A 108 23.83 -15.28 6.28
CA SER A 108 25.22 -14.87 6.50
C SER A 108 25.46 -14.30 7.90
N VAL A 109 24.43 -13.78 8.57
CA VAL A 109 24.54 -13.13 9.88
C VAL A 109 23.97 -13.98 11.03
N MET A 110 23.19 -15.02 10.74
CA MET A 110 22.60 -15.88 11.76
C MET A 110 23.62 -16.86 12.37
N PRO A 111 23.57 -17.07 13.71
CA PRO A 111 24.29 -18.16 14.34
C PRO A 111 23.73 -19.53 13.90
N PRO A 112 24.51 -20.62 14.00
CA PRO A 112 23.98 -21.97 13.80
C PRO A 112 22.81 -22.26 14.74
N GLY A 113 21.74 -22.87 14.24
CA GLY A 113 20.54 -23.16 15.03
C GLY A 113 19.35 -23.56 14.16
N THR A 114 18.25 -23.94 14.81
CA THR A 114 17.01 -24.37 14.14
C THR A 114 16.46 -23.28 13.21
N GLU A 115 16.45 -22.02 13.66
CA GLU A 115 16.00 -20.88 12.86
C GLU A 115 16.81 -20.72 11.56
N LYS A 116 18.12 -20.98 11.62
CA LYS A 116 18.99 -20.92 10.43
C LYS A 116 18.65 -22.01 9.43
N GLU A 117 18.30 -23.21 9.91
CA GLU A 117 17.85 -24.31 9.04
C GLU A 117 16.47 -24.04 8.44
N GLU A 118 15.57 -23.37 9.16
CA GLU A 118 14.28 -22.93 8.62
C GLU A 118 14.46 -21.93 7.47
N VAL A 119 15.33 -20.93 7.64
CA VAL A 119 15.64 -19.97 6.58
C VAL A 119 16.22 -20.66 5.35
N LYS A 120 17.10 -21.66 5.52
CA LYS A 120 17.63 -22.48 4.40
C LYS A 120 16.52 -23.21 3.66
N LYS A 121 15.56 -23.80 4.38
CA LYS A 121 14.40 -24.48 3.76
C LYS A 121 13.57 -23.51 2.95
N THR A 122 13.29 -22.31 3.48
CA THR A 122 12.56 -21.28 2.74
C THR A 122 13.31 -20.84 1.47
N ILE A 123 14.64 -20.67 1.53
CA ILE A 123 15.45 -20.34 0.33
C ILE A 123 15.42 -21.48 -0.69
N ALA A 124 15.48 -22.74 -0.24
CA ALA A 124 15.38 -23.90 -1.12
C ALA A 124 14.00 -23.94 -1.81
N GLU A 125 12.92 -23.72 -1.06
CA GLU A 125 11.56 -23.61 -1.60
C GLU A 125 11.46 -22.49 -2.66
N ILE A 126 11.95 -21.29 -2.35
CA ILE A 126 11.98 -20.16 -3.30
C ILE A 126 12.79 -20.53 -4.55
N SER A 127 13.91 -21.22 -4.39
CA SER A 127 14.77 -21.66 -5.49
C SER A 127 14.05 -22.67 -6.39
N GLU A 128 13.37 -23.66 -5.80
CA GLU A 128 12.56 -24.61 -6.54
C GLU A 128 11.41 -23.92 -7.29
N LEU A 129 10.72 -22.99 -6.64
CA LEU A 129 9.65 -22.19 -7.26
C LEU A 129 10.20 -21.37 -8.44
N SER A 130 11.41 -20.83 -8.33
CA SER A 130 12.07 -20.08 -9.41
C SER A 130 12.52 -20.97 -10.58
N SER A 131 12.87 -22.24 -10.31
CA SER A 131 13.36 -23.19 -11.33
C SER A 131 12.26 -24.00 -12.00
N ARG A 132 11.03 -24.01 -11.46
CA ARG A 132 9.90 -24.67 -12.11
C ARG A 132 9.70 -24.02 -13.49
N PRO A 133 9.67 -24.80 -14.59
CA PRO A 133 9.27 -24.27 -15.87
C PRO A 133 7.90 -23.64 -15.66
N LYS A 134 7.74 -22.37 -16.05
CA LYS A 134 6.43 -21.70 -16.07
C LYS A 134 5.50 -22.63 -16.85
N GLN A 135 4.69 -23.42 -16.15
CA GLN A 135 3.61 -24.15 -16.77
C GLN A 135 2.76 -23.07 -17.42
N THR A 136 2.77 -23.05 -18.74
CA THR A 136 1.99 -22.10 -19.51
C THR A 136 0.55 -22.15 -19.01
N PRO A 137 -0.04 -21.01 -18.64
CA PRO A 137 -1.43 -20.96 -18.21
C PRO A 137 -2.30 -21.53 -19.33
N LYS A 138 -3.33 -22.31 -18.97
CA LYS A 138 -4.43 -22.55 -19.89
C LYS A 138 -5.02 -21.19 -20.26
N GLN A 139 -4.66 -20.74 -21.47
CA GLN A 139 -5.11 -19.55 -22.20
C GLN A 139 -4.82 -18.21 -21.48
N SER A 140 -4.16 -17.22 -22.09
CA SER A 140 -4.12 -16.86 -23.51
C SER A 140 -2.84 -16.04 -23.81
N LYS A 141 -2.11 -16.41 -24.86
CA LYS A 141 -1.03 -15.62 -25.45
C LYS A 141 -1.59 -14.76 -26.59
N ALA A 142 -1.38 -13.45 -26.53
CA ALA A 142 -0.99 -12.61 -27.65
C ALA A 142 -0.38 -11.31 -27.08
N GLY A 143 0.86 -11.01 -27.44
CA GLY A 143 1.71 -10.02 -26.78
C GLY A 143 1.33 -8.56 -26.99
N SER A 144 1.92 -7.68 -26.17
CA SER A 144 2.22 -6.28 -26.48
C SER A 144 3.36 -5.77 -25.55
N PRO A 145 4.07 -4.68 -25.89
CA PRO A 145 5.48 -4.37 -25.55
C PRO A 145 5.73 -3.90 -24.09
N PRO A 146 6.98 -3.56 -23.68
CA PRO A 146 7.23 -2.97 -22.36
C PRO A 146 6.47 -1.63 -22.24
N ASP A 147 6.06 -1.27 -21.03
CA ASP A 147 5.19 -0.12 -20.69
C ASP A 147 3.72 -0.22 -21.13
N LYS A 148 2.94 -1.07 -20.44
CA LYS A 148 1.51 -0.77 -20.26
C LYS A 148 1.33 -0.09 -18.91
N ILE A 149 1.15 1.22 -18.94
CA ILE A 149 0.63 2.00 -17.83
C ILE A 149 -0.61 1.25 -17.29
N GLN A 150 -0.57 0.81 -16.02
CA GLN A 150 -1.71 0.14 -15.36
C GLN A 150 -2.81 1.17 -15.08
N GLN A 151 -3.43 1.65 -16.15
CA GLN A 151 -4.45 2.69 -16.12
C GLN A 151 -5.83 2.06 -15.97
N ILE A 152 -6.54 2.45 -14.91
CA ILE A 152 -7.96 2.10 -14.74
C ILE A 152 -8.78 3.10 -15.54
N SER A 153 -9.69 2.63 -16.39
CA SER A 153 -10.49 3.52 -17.25
C SER A 153 -11.94 3.08 -17.35
N GLY A 154 -12.81 4.04 -17.62
CA GLY A 154 -14.25 3.83 -17.76
C GLY A 154 -14.95 5.15 -18.05
N THR A 155 -16.27 5.14 -17.91
CA THR A 155 -17.13 6.31 -18.10
C THR A 155 -17.91 6.60 -16.83
N ILE A 156 -17.98 7.87 -16.44
CA ILE A 156 -18.85 8.32 -15.34
C ILE A 156 -20.11 8.94 -15.96
N SER A 157 -21.26 8.61 -15.41
CA SER A 157 -22.55 9.19 -15.79
C SER A 157 -23.37 9.54 -14.54
N ILE A 158 -24.36 10.41 -14.69
CA ILE A 158 -25.31 10.74 -13.62
C ILE A 158 -26.60 9.95 -13.87
N ASP A 159 -27.16 9.34 -12.82
CA ASP A 159 -28.47 8.68 -12.93
C ASP A 159 -29.51 9.70 -13.43
N PRO A 160 -30.25 9.41 -14.53
CA PRO A 160 -31.27 10.30 -15.06
C PRO A 160 -32.34 10.75 -14.05
N LYS A 161 -32.56 9.98 -12.99
CA LYS A 161 -33.52 10.31 -11.91
C LYS A 161 -33.04 11.47 -11.02
N LEU A 162 -31.73 11.71 -10.95
CA LEU A 162 -31.14 12.75 -10.11
C LEU A 162 -31.05 14.12 -10.79
N LYS A 163 -31.72 14.27 -11.96
CA LYS A 163 -31.85 15.46 -12.82
C LYS A 163 -31.21 16.73 -12.25
N SER A 164 -29.89 16.81 -12.35
CA SER A 164 -29.14 18.01 -12.05
C SER A 164 -28.05 18.15 -13.09
N LYS A 165 -28.06 19.27 -13.81
CA LYS A 165 -26.87 19.67 -14.55
C LYS A 165 -25.79 19.97 -13.51
N PRO A 166 -24.55 19.50 -13.69
CA PRO A 166 -23.46 19.86 -12.79
C PRO A 166 -23.38 21.38 -12.69
N ASP A 167 -23.21 21.90 -11.48
CA ASP A 167 -22.99 23.33 -11.26
C ASP A 167 -21.74 23.79 -12.03
N ALA A 168 -21.71 25.05 -12.45
CA ALA A 168 -20.54 25.65 -13.09
C ALA A 168 -19.29 25.64 -12.20
N GLN A 169 -19.45 25.41 -10.89
CA GLN A 169 -18.35 25.24 -9.93
C GLN A 169 -18.11 23.78 -9.51
N ALA A 170 -18.87 22.83 -10.04
CA ALA A 170 -18.80 21.45 -9.61
C ALA A 170 -17.42 20.83 -9.90
N VAL A 171 -16.94 20.02 -8.97
CA VAL A 171 -15.69 19.26 -9.09
C VAL A 171 -15.99 17.79 -8.90
N LEU A 172 -15.49 16.97 -9.82
CA LEU A 172 -15.54 15.52 -9.71
C LEU A 172 -14.23 14.99 -9.13
N PHE A 173 -14.36 14.16 -8.10
CA PHE A 173 -13.27 13.36 -7.55
C PHE A 173 -13.51 11.90 -7.90
N ILE A 174 -12.56 11.30 -8.62
CA ILE A 174 -12.49 9.87 -8.85
C ILE A 174 -11.47 9.31 -7.88
N ILE A 175 -11.89 8.41 -7.01
CA ILE A 175 -11.14 7.99 -5.83
C ILE A 175 -10.92 6.48 -5.90
N VAL A 176 -9.67 6.08 -5.65
CA VAL A 176 -9.29 4.67 -5.58
C VAL A 176 -8.83 4.35 -4.16
N HIS A 177 -9.34 3.28 -3.58
CA HIS A 177 -8.80 2.69 -2.35
C HIS A 177 -8.21 1.31 -2.64
N SER A 178 -7.13 0.97 -1.94
CA SER A 178 -6.51 -0.36 -2.04
C SER A 178 -7.37 -1.41 -1.32
N GLY A 179 -7.46 -2.60 -1.89
CA GLY A 179 -8.11 -3.76 -1.27
C GLY A 179 -9.62 -3.77 -1.42
N ASN A 180 -10.31 -4.26 -0.38
CA ASN A 180 -11.75 -4.53 -0.43
C ASN A 180 -12.60 -3.47 0.30
N SER A 181 -11.98 -2.39 0.77
CA SER A 181 -12.64 -1.36 1.59
C SER A 181 -12.42 0.03 1.02
N THR A 182 -13.41 0.89 1.18
CA THR A 182 -13.33 2.34 0.93
C THR A 182 -12.99 3.12 2.21
N ALA A 183 -12.69 2.42 3.31
CA ALA A 183 -12.25 3.02 4.56
C ALA A 183 -10.73 3.27 4.54
N GLY A 184 -10.32 4.48 4.93
CA GLY A 184 -8.91 4.87 5.03
C GLY A 184 -8.52 5.93 4.01
N ALA A 185 -7.22 6.18 3.89
CA ALA A 185 -6.70 7.15 2.94
C ALA A 185 -6.79 6.60 1.50
N PRO A 186 -7.16 7.43 0.52
CA PRO A 186 -7.20 7.00 -0.86
C PRO A 186 -5.79 6.74 -1.43
N LEU A 187 -5.70 5.69 -2.25
CA LEU A 187 -4.51 5.29 -3.00
C LEU A 187 -4.22 6.25 -4.16
N ALA A 188 -5.26 6.63 -4.88
CA ALA A 188 -5.19 7.55 -6.00
C ALA A 188 -6.44 8.43 -6.03
N VAL A 189 -6.26 9.68 -6.46
CA VAL A 189 -7.36 10.63 -6.65
C VAL A 189 -7.13 11.39 -7.95
N LYS A 190 -8.17 11.43 -8.79
CA LYS A 190 -8.23 12.33 -9.94
C LYS A 190 -9.30 13.37 -9.69
N LYS A 191 -8.88 14.63 -9.68
CA LYS A 191 -9.74 15.81 -9.60
C LYS A 191 -10.04 16.31 -11.02
N ILE A 192 -11.30 16.61 -11.30
CA ILE A 192 -11.75 17.17 -12.57
C ILE A 192 -12.67 18.35 -12.27
N ASP A 193 -12.21 19.55 -12.58
CA ASP A 193 -13.02 20.77 -12.46
C ASP A 193 -14.02 20.85 -13.62
N ARG A 194 -15.26 21.23 -13.32
CA ARG A 194 -16.33 21.47 -14.30
C ARG A 194 -16.59 20.26 -15.24
N PRO A 195 -16.89 19.07 -14.68
CA PRO A 195 -17.06 17.86 -15.47
C PRO A 195 -18.30 17.93 -16.38
N VAL A 196 -18.16 17.39 -17.59
CA VAL A 196 -19.28 17.22 -18.53
C VAL A 196 -19.57 15.73 -18.67
N PHE A 197 -20.81 15.33 -18.38
CA PHE A 197 -21.24 13.93 -18.41
C PHE A 197 -21.98 13.57 -19.71
N PRO A 198 -21.85 12.33 -20.23
CA PRO A 198 -20.99 11.26 -19.71
C PRO A 198 -19.49 11.58 -19.89
N LEU A 199 -18.71 11.30 -18.85
CA LEU A 199 -17.31 11.69 -18.76
C LEU A 199 -16.42 10.45 -18.87
N PRO A 200 -15.67 10.25 -19.97
CA PRO A 200 -14.63 9.24 -20.01
C PRO A 200 -13.48 9.62 -19.06
N TYR A 201 -12.92 8.64 -18.37
CA TYR A 201 -11.79 8.87 -17.47
C TYR A 201 -10.74 7.77 -17.58
N SER A 202 -9.52 8.14 -17.15
CA SER A 202 -8.41 7.23 -16.93
C SER A 202 -7.66 7.66 -15.67
N LEU A 203 -7.30 6.67 -14.85
CA LEU A 203 -6.53 6.79 -13.62
C LEU A 203 -5.22 6.05 -13.80
N GLY A 204 -4.10 6.78 -13.84
CA GLY A 204 -2.76 6.21 -14.00
C GLY A 204 -1.83 6.50 -12.81
N PRO A 205 -0.53 6.15 -12.93
CA PRO A 205 0.49 6.44 -11.92
C PRO A 205 0.55 7.91 -11.49
N GLU A 206 0.21 8.83 -12.38
CA GLU A 206 0.16 10.28 -12.13
C GLU A 206 -0.94 10.69 -11.14
N ASN A 207 -1.93 9.82 -10.89
CA ASN A 207 -3.01 10.09 -9.95
C ASN A 207 -2.77 9.47 -8.57
N ILE A 208 -1.68 8.74 -8.40
CA ILE A 208 -1.32 8.09 -7.14
C ILE A 208 -0.82 9.14 -6.16
N MET A 209 -1.34 9.09 -4.93
CA MET A 209 -1.12 10.16 -3.95
C MET A 209 0.26 10.12 -3.26
N MET A 210 0.94 8.97 -3.29
CA MET A 210 2.26 8.81 -2.68
C MET A 210 3.22 8.07 -3.60
N GLN A 211 4.46 8.55 -3.66
CA GLN A 211 5.53 7.94 -4.44
C GLN A 211 5.79 6.50 -3.96
N GLY A 212 5.85 5.56 -4.89
CA GLY A 212 6.09 4.13 -4.61
C GLY A 212 4.83 3.28 -4.44
N LEU A 213 3.63 3.87 -4.44
CA LEU A 213 2.39 3.10 -4.55
C LEU A 213 2.06 2.79 -6.02
N SER A 214 1.26 1.76 -6.26
CA SER A 214 0.80 1.39 -7.61
C SER A 214 -0.70 1.09 -7.61
N LEU A 215 -1.37 1.27 -8.74
CA LEU A 215 -2.76 0.86 -8.95
C LEU A 215 -2.92 -0.66 -9.13
N SER A 216 -1.92 -1.46 -8.74
CA SER A 216 -1.92 -2.90 -8.91
C SER A 216 -2.80 -3.60 -7.87
N GLY A 217 -3.21 -4.84 -8.15
CA GLY A 217 -4.03 -5.64 -7.24
C GLY A 217 -5.51 -5.29 -7.25
N LYS A 218 -6.26 -5.68 -6.21
CA LYS A 218 -7.68 -5.36 -6.05
C LYS A 218 -7.85 -3.95 -5.48
N VAL A 219 -8.70 -3.16 -6.11
CA VAL A 219 -9.00 -1.79 -5.69
C VAL A 219 -10.50 -1.49 -5.72
N GLN A 220 -10.92 -0.54 -4.90
CA GLN A 220 -12.26 0.04 -4.92
C GLN A 220 -12.22 1.34 -5.71
N VAL A 221 -13.06 1.49 -6.73
CA VAL A 221 -13.17 2.74 -7.49
C VAL A 221 -14.52 3.40 -7.21
N THR A 222 -14.47 4.63 -6.71
CA THR A 222 -15.63 5.44 -6.39
C THR A 222 -15.51 6.82 -7.04
N ALA A 223 -16.64 7.51 -7.16
CA ALA A 223 -16.68 8.88 -7.67
C ALA A 223 -17.61 9.73 -6.79
N ARG A 224 -17.21 10.99 -6.58
CA ARG A 224 -17.98 11.99 -5.86
C ARG A 224 -17.98 13.31 -6.63
N LEU A 225 -19.15 13.88 -6.85
CA LEU A 225 -19.35 15.18 -7.46
C LEU A 225 -19.72 16.18 -6.37
N ASP A 226 -18.80 17.10 -6.08
CA ASP A 226 -18.96 18.15 -5.09
C ASP A 226 -19.35 19.45 -5.79
N LYS A 227 -20.32 20.19 -5.23
CA LYS A 227 -20.79 21.45 -5.83
C LYS A 227 -19.85 22.63 -5.58
N ASP A 228 -19.20 22.65 -4.42
CA ASP A 228 -18.34 23.73 -3.91
C ASP A 228 -16.84 23.51 -4.23
N GLY A 229 -16.50 22.33 -4.74
CA GLY A 229 -15.14 21.93 -5.07
C GLY A 229 -14.23 21.60 -3.88
N ASN A 230 -14.78 21.51 -2.67
CA ASN A 230 -14.01 21.18 -1.47
C ASN A 230 -14.10 19.68 -1.16
N PRO A 231 -12.98 18.93 -1.22
CA PRO A 231 -13.02 17.49 -1.03
C PRO A 231 -13.33 17.05 0.41
N MET A 232 -13.30 17.97 1.38
CA MET A 232 -13.48 17.67 2.80
C MET A 232 -14.89 17.94 3.31
N THR A 233 -15.72 18.66 2.56
CA THR A 233 -17.10 18.97 2.93
C THR A 233 -18.04 17.87 2.42
N LYS A 234 -18.92 17.41 3.31
CA LYS A 234 -20.11 16.62 2.92
C LYS A 234 -21.28 17.59 2.93
N GLU A 235 -21.41 18.37 1.86
CA GLU A 235 -22.54 19.29 1.73
C GLU A 235 -23.78 18.54 1.24
N PRO A 236 -24.97 18.87 1.75
CA PRO A 236 -26.22 18.30 1.26
C PRO A 236 -26.38 18.52 -0.25
N GLY A 237 -26.51 17.44 -1.01
CA GLY A 237 -26.74 17.51 -2.45
C GLY A 237 -25.52 17.20 -3.32
N ASN A 238 -24.39 16.79 -2.74
CA ASN A 238 -23.29 16.19 -3.50
C ASN A 238 -23.73 14.82 -4.02
N LEU A 239 -23.23 14.41 -5.18
CA LEU A 239 -23.58 13.11 -5.77
C LEU A 239 -22.43 12.12 -5.58
N ALA A 240 -22.76 10.85 -5.36
CA ALA A 240 -21.78 9.78 -5.24
C ALA A 240 -22.20 8.54 -6.02
N GLY A 241 -21.20 7.79 -6.45
CA GLY A 241 -21.35 6.52 -7.14
C GLY A 241 -20.13 5.63 -6.91
N GLU A 242 -20.32 4.34 -7.13
CA GLU A 242 -19.25 3.35 -7.06
C GLU A 242 -19.37 2.38 -8.23
N TYR A 243 -18.24 1.79 -8.62
CA TYR A 243 -18.29 0.72 -9.61
C TYR A 243 -18.98 -0.51 -9.00
N LYS A 244 -20.11 -0.94 -9.60
CA LYS A 244 -20.96 -2.00 -9.04
C LYS A 244 -20.27 -3.36 -8.89
N LYS A 245 -19.19 -3.61 -9.63
CA LYS A 245 -18.41 -4.84 -9.54
C LYS A 245 -17.12 -4.65 -8.74
N ASN A 246 -17.08 -3.63 -7.88
CA ASN A 246 -16.00 -3.46 -6.94
C ASN A 246 -15.88 -4.70 -6.01
N PRO A 247 -14.66 -5.06 -5.57
CA PRO A 247 -13.37 -4.51 -6.00
C PRO A 247 -12.99 -4.97 -7.42
N VAL A 248 -12.24 -4.13 -8.13
CA VAL A 248 -11.76 -4.40 -9.49
C VAL A 248 -10.23 -4.56 -9.50
N ALA A 249 -9.69 -5.29 -10.48
CA ALA A 249 -8.25 -5.39 -10.66
C ALA A 249 -7.64 -4.10 -11.21
N GLY A 250 -6.41 -3.80 -10.81
CA GLY A 250 -5.58 -2.75 -11.38
C GLY A 250 -5.48 -2.83 -12.90
N GLY A 251 -5.55 -1.67 -13.57
CA GLY A 251 -5.52 -1.61 -15.04
C GLY A 251 -6.82 -2.05 -15.73
N SER A 252 -7.90 -2.29 -15.00
CA SER A 252 -9.18 -2.67 -15.61
C SER A 252 -9.78 -1.54 -16.44
N LYS A 253 -10.36 -1.93 -17.57
CA LYS A 253 -11.11 -1.05 -18.47
C LYS A 253 -12.61 -1.26 -18.29
N ASN A 254 -13.41 -0.33 -18.79
CA ASN A 254 -14.87 -0.33 -18.69
C ASN A 254 -15.36 -0.36 -17.22
N VAL A 255 -14.63 0.35 -16.36
CA VAL A 255 -15.02 0.58 -14.97
C VAL A 255 -16.03 1.72 -14.95
N ASP A 256 -17.25 1.44 -15.40
CA ASP A 256 -18.27 2.47 -15.57
C ASP A 256 -19.00 2.76 -14.25
N ILE A 257 -19.04 4.03 -13.86
CA ILE A 257 -19.66 4.47 -12.60
C ILE A 257 -20.89 5.31 -12.91
N VAL A 258 -21.98 5.03 -12.19
CA VAL A 258 -23.18 5.87 -12.19
C VAL A 258 -23.23 6.59 -10.86
N LEU A 259 -23.27 7.93 -10.89
CA LEU A 259 -23.57 8.74 -9.71
C LEU A 259 -25.07 8.62 -9.45
N ASP A 260 -25.44 7.82 -8.45
CA ASP A 260 -26.81 7.39 -8.17
C ASP A 260 -27.27 7.65 -6.73
N ARG A 261 -26.40 8.22 -5.88
CA ARG A 261 -26.71 8.58 -4.49
C ARG A 261 -26.48 10.07 -4.23
N VAL A 262 -27.34 10.67 -3.41
CA VAL A 262 -27.15 12.02 -2.85
C VAL A 262 -26.50 11.88 -1.47
N MET A 263 -25.49 12.70 -1.19
CA MET A 263 -24.77 12.77 0.09
C MET A 263 -25.20 13.96 0.94
#